data_AF-A0A3S4IDT2-F1
#
_entry.id   AF-A0A3S4IDT2-F1
#
_cell.length_a   1.000
_cell.length_b   1.000
_cell.length_c   1.000
_cell.angle_alpha   90.00
_cell.angle_beta   90.00
_cell.angle_gamma   90.00
#
_symmetry.space_group_name_H-M   'P 1'
#
loop_
_entity.id
_entity.type
_entity.pdbx_description
1 polymer ?
#
loop_
_entity_poly.entity_id
_entity_poly.type
_entity_poly.pdbx_seq_one_letter_code
_entity_poly.pdbx_strand_id
1 'polypeptide(L)' 'MSNIIYLTLEGDIQGKISAGCGSLASVGNRYQLGHENEIFVFQPDAGSGRR' A
#
# COMPACT_ATOMS: atom_id res chain seq x y z
N MET A 1 -9.50 -8.81 -12.11
CA MET A 1 -8.29 -8.83 -11.27
C MET A 1 -7.53 -7.55 -11.52
N SER A 2 -7.43 -6.65 -10.55
CA SER A 2 -6.45 -5.57 -10.61
C SER A 2 -5.08 -6.16 -10.23
N ASN A 3 -4.03 -5.77 -10.95
CA ASN A 3 -2.67 -6.09 -10.53
C ASN A 3 -2.31 -5.18 -9.36
N ILE A 4 -1.93 -5.77 -8.22
CA ILE A 4 -1.44 -5.02 -7.07
C ILE A 4 0.03 -4.68 -7.33
N ILE A 5 0.37 -3.41 -7.22
CA ILE A 5 1.75 -2.94 -7.30
C ILE A 5 2.24 -2.72 -5.86
N TYR A 6 3.42 -3.25 -5.56
CA TYR A 6 4.10 -3.08 -4.28
C TYR A 6 5.21 -2.05 -4.43
N LEU A 7 5.23 -1.05 -3.54
CA LEU A 7 6.22 0.02 -3.55
C LEU A 7 6.99 0.05 -2.23
N THR A 8 8.32 -0.03 -2.31
CA THR A 8 9.24 0.29 -1.20
C THR A 8 9.69 1.75 -1.32
N LEU A 9 9.59 2.50 -0.24
CA LEU A 9 10.01 3.91 -0.19
C LEU A 9 10.98 4.10 0.99
N GLU A 10 12.16 4.60 0.70
CA GLU A 10 13.17 4.94 1.70
C GLU A 10 13.58 6.39 1.49
N GLY A 11 13.43 7.21 2.54
CA GLY A 11 13.82 8.60 2.56
C GLY A 11 15.15 8.77 3.27
N ASP A 12 15.95 9.73 2.81
CA ASP A 12 17.29 10.00 3.35
C ASP A 12 17.27 10.39 4.84
N ILE A 13 16.22 11.11 5.27
CA ILE A 13 16.06 11.55 6.67
C ILE A 13 15.15 10.59 7.47
N GLN A 14 14.12 10.04 6.83
CA GLN A 14 13.06 9.27 7.50
C GLN A 14 13.31 7.76 7.51
N GLY A 15 14.38 7.30 6.83
CA GLY A 15 14.64 5.88 6.63
C GLY A 15 13.54 5.20 5.82
N LYS A 16 13.25 3.93 6.11
CA LYS A 16 12.23 3.14 5.41
C LYS A 16 10.82 3.64 5.71
N ILE A 17 10.34 4.60 4.91
CA ILE A 17 8.99 5.16 5.00
C ILE A 17 7.93 4.09 4.74
N SER A 18 8.19 3.12 3.87
CA SER A 18 7.26 2.03 3.62
C SER A 18 7.19 0.99 4.76
N ALA A 19 8.02 1.10 5.79
CA ALA A 19 8.02 0.17 6.91
C ALA A 19 6.66 0.15 7.62
N GLY A 20 6.07 -1.04 7.76
CA GLY A 20 4.77 -1.23 8.40
C GLY A 20 3.56 -0.80 7.57
N CYS A 21 3.71 -0.22 6.37
CA CYS A 21 2.59 0.21 5.52
C CYS A 21 1.71 -0.95 5.03
N GLY A 22 2.25 -2.18 4.95
CA GLY A 22 1.49 -3.37 4.58
C GLY A 22 1.01 -4.18 5.78
N SER A 23 1.20 -3.68 7.01
CA SER A 23 0.82 -4.40 8.23
C SER A 23 -0.70 -4.40 8.47
N LEU A 24 -1.19 -5.37 9.25
CA LEU A 24 -2.59 -5.43 9.67
C LEU A 24 -3.06 -4.13 10.33
N ALA A 25 -2.19 -3.47 11.10
CA ALA A 25 -2.52 -2.20 11.76
C ALA A 25 -2.72 -1.05 10.76
N SER A 26 -2.09 -1.10 9.59
CA SER A 26 -2.19 -0.06 8.56
C SER A 26 -3.31 -0.32 7.55
N VAL A 27 -3.40 -1.55 7.03
CA VAL A 27 -4.30 -1.89 5.90
C VAL A 27 -5.49 -2.78 6.29
N GLY A 28 -5.57 -3.22 7.55
CA GLY A 28 -6.62 -4.07 8.06
C GLY A 28 -6.76 -5.36 7.27
N ASN A 29 -7.98 -5.68 6.85
CA ASN A 29 -8.32 -6.93 6.16
C ASN A 29 -7.62 -7.12 4.79
N ARG A 30 -6.92 -6.09 4.28
CA ARG A 30 -6.12 -6.18 3.05
C ARG A 30 -4.66 -6.58 3.31
N TYR A 31 -4.33 -6.94 4.55
CA TYR A 31 -3.03 -7.47 4.93
C TYR A 31 -2.62 -8.66 4.06
N GLN A 32 -1.35 -8.68 3.65
CA GLN A 32 -0.73 -9.77 2.92
C GLN A 32 0.61 -10.13 3.58
N LEU A 33 0.74 -11.41 3.95
CA LEU A 33 1.95 -11.94 4.57
C LEU A 33 3.16 -11.78 3.63
N GLY A 34 4.25 -11.23 4.15
CA GLY A 34 5.49 -11.01 3.39
C GLY A 34 5.58 -9.65 2.69
N HIS A 35 4.53 -8.83 2.77
CA HIS A 35 4.46 -7.49 2.18
C HIS A 35 4.29 -6.38 3.23
N GLU A 36 4.68 -6.64 4.48
CA GLU A 36 4.44 -5.73 5.62
C GLU A 36 5.12 -4.36 5.49
N ASN A 37 6.21 -4.28 4.73
CA ASN A 37 7.04 -3.09 4.56
C ASN A 37 6.90 -2.46 3.17
N GLU A 38 5.78 -2.71 2.51
CA GLU A 38 5.48 -2.21 1.18
C GLU A 38 4.15 -1.47 1.17
N ILE A 39 4.06 -0.47 0.29
CA ILE A 39 2.85 0.30 0.08
C ILE A 39 2.07 -0.37 -1.06
N PHE A 40 0.78 -0.65 -0.84
CA PHE A 40 -0.10 -1.16 -1.87
C PHE A 40 -0.62 -0.03 -2.75
N VAL A 41 -0.23 -0.05 -4.02
CA VAL A 41 -0.65 0.94 -5.00
C VAL A 41 -1.79 0.36 -5.83
N PHE A 42 -2.95 1.01 -5.74
CA PHE A 42 -4.14 0.69 -6.52
C PHE A 42 -4.33 1.76 -7.59
N GLN A 43 -4.87 1.36 -8.74
CA GLN A 43 -5.32 2.35 -9.71
C GLN A 43 -6.42 3.21 -9.08
N PRO A 44 -6.40 4.53 -9.29
CA PRO A 44 -7.50 5.37 -8.86
C PRO A 44 -8.78 4.87 -9.53
N ASP A 45 -9.82 4.65 -8.73
CA ASP A 45 -11.17 4.51 -9.26
C ASP A 45 -11.54 5.88 -9.83
N ALA A 46 -11.31 6.08 -11.14
CA ALA A 46 -11.64 7.31 -11.82
C ALA A 46 -13.14 7.46 -11.69
N GLY A 47 -13.55 8.29 -10.74
CA GLY A 47 -14.90 8.33 -10.17
C GLY A 47 -15.96 7.99 -11.18
N SER A 48 -16.43 6.74 -11.15
CA SER A 48 -17.76 6.42 -11.63
C SER A 48 -18.70 7.14 -10.67
N GLY A 49 -18.94 8.41 -10.96
CA GLY A 49 -19.97 9.20 -10.31
C GLY A 49 -21.29 8.49 -10.54
N ARG A 50 -21.69 7.67 -9.58
CA ARG A 50 -23.06 7.22 -9.45
C ARG A 50 -23.69 8.06 -8.36
N ARG A 51 -24.69 8.83 -8.82
CA ARG A 51 -25.78 9.38 -8.04
C ARG A 51 -26.37 8.34 -7.11
#